data_AF-A0ABD0WVP0-F1
#
_entry.id   AF-A0ABD0WVP0-F1
#
_cell.length_a   1.000
_cell.length_b   1.000
_cell.length_c   1.000
_cell.angle_alpha   90.00
_cell.angle_beta   90.00
_cell.angle_gamma   90.00
#
_symmetry.space_group_name_H-M   'P 1'
#
loop_
_entity.id
_entity.type
_entity.pdbx_description
1 polymer ?
#
loop_
_entity_poly.entity_id
_entity_poly.type
_entity_poly.pdbx_seq_one_letter_code
_entity_poly.pdbx_strand_id
1 'polypeptide(L)'
;MAFKSNMSSYLVLCCVSMLLGLTTAKRKEVTKKLCNDTLTIPSDFNRIPPDSLRNGNINTHSMSPWIWKKTTIENRIPQTIWEAECSSMYCVDPATDSQVVGYKQNSVPIQRLVLVLKTKRTCHIATYINVTVGCTCTWARYY
;
A
#
# COMPACT_ATOMS: atom_id res chain seq x y z
N MET A 1 1.87 8.54 86.34
CA MET A 1 0.98 8.25 85.19
C MET A 1 1.72 8.63 83.92
N ALA A 2 2.22 7.65 83.16
CA ALA A 2 2.95 7.91 81.93
C ALA A 2 2.47 6.95 80.83
N PHE A 3 1.55 7.43 80.00
CA PHE A 3 1.12 6.77 78.77
C PHE A 3 1.21 7.80 77.65
N LYS A 4 2.44 8.13 77.24
CA LYS A 4 2.68 9.12 76.18
C LYS A 4 3.95 8.79 75.41
N SER A 5 3.95 7.65 74.70
CA SER A 5 5.02 7.31 73.75
C SER A 5 4.54 6.55 72.52
N ASN A 6 3.39 5.85 72.59
CA ASN A 6 3.05 4.87 71.55
C ASN A 6 2.21 5.45 70.40
N MET A 7 1.37 6.47 70.63
CA MET A 7 0.50 7.06 69.58
C MET A 7 1.31 7.69 68.44
N SER A 8 2.45 8.31 68.78
CA SER A 8 3.32 8.99 67.82
C SER A 8 4.04 8.00 66.90
N SER A 9 4.53 6.89 67.44
CA SER A 9 5.21 5.85 66.66
C SER A 9 4.27 5.20 65.64
N TYR A 10 3.00 4.95 65.99
CA TYR A 10 2.03 4.36 65.05
C TYR A 10 1.68 5.31 63.89
N LEU A 11 1.60 6.62 64.15
CA LEU A 11 1.36 7.64 63.12
C LEU A 11 2.53 7.72 62.13
N VAL A 12 3.77 7.67 62.62
CA VAL A 12 4.97 7.69 61.75
C VAL A 12 5.04 6.41 60.90
N LEU A 13 4.77 5.25 61.49
CA LEU A 13 4.72 3.97 60.76
C LEU A 13 3.65 3.97 59.64
N CYS A 14 2.50 4.60 59.88
CA CYS A 14 1.42 4.72 58.90
C CYS A 14 1.80 5.66 57.74
N CYS A 15 2.43 6.81 58.04
CA CYS A 15 2.90 7.74 57.01
C CYS A 15 4.00 7.13 56.14
N VAL A 16 4.94 6.37 56.72
CA VAL A 16 6.01 5.70 55.97
C VAL A 16 5.45 4.60 55.07
N SER A 17 4.45 3.84 55.53
CA SER A 17 3.79 2.81 54.71
C SER A 17 2.92 3.41 53.59
N MET A 18 2.28 4.55 53.82
CA MET A 18 1.55 5.29 52.77
C MET A 18 2.50 5.87 51.73
N LEU A 19 3.65 6.42 52.14
CA LEU A 19 4.69 6.94 51.23
C LEU A 19 5.37 5.83 50.42
N LEU A 20 5.58 4.64 51.01
CA LEU A 20 6.06 3.45 50.28
C LEU A 20 5.02 2.90 49.30
N GLY A 21 3.72 3.05 49.59
CA GLY A 21 2.64 2.66 48.68
C GLY A 21 2.51 3.56 47.45
N LEU A 22 2.87 4.86 47.56
CA LEU A 22 2.78 5.82 46.45
C LEU A 22 3.88 5.67 45.38
N THR A 23 4.97 4.95 45.65
CA THR A 23 6.09 4.82 44.69
C THR A 23 5.94 3.67 43.70
N THR A 24 4.86 2.88 43.79
CA THR A 24 4.58 1.78 42.84
C THR A 24 3.31 2.00 42.05
N ALA A 25 3.11 3.21 41.54
CA ALA A 25 2.31 3.36 40.33
C ALA A 25 3.06 2.65 39.18
N LYS A 26 2.76 1.35 38.98
CA LYS A 26 3.13 0.65 37.75
C LYS A 26 2.54 1.46 36.61
N ARG A 27 3.37 2.32 36.00
CA ARG A 27 3.10 2.87 34.68
C ARG A 27 2.82 1.64 33.83
N LYS A 28 1.57 1.42 33.45
CA LYS A 28 1.25 0.52 32.35
C LYS A 28 2.02 1.12 31.19
N GLU A 29 3.20 0.58 30.94
CA GLU A 29 3.85 0.75 29.66
C GLU A 29 2.85 0.13 28.70
N VAL A 30 2.05 0.99 28.10
CA VAL A 30 1.33 0.65 26.89
C VAL A 30 2.46 0.32 25.93
N THR A 31 2.84 -0.95 25.88
CA THR A 31 3.66 -1.50 24.83
C THR A 31 2.88 -1.15 23.58
N LYS A 32 3.35 -0.09 22.91
CA LYS A 32 2.74 0.43 21.70
C LYS A 32 2.76 -0.76 20.75
N LYS A 33 1.61 -1.41 20.57
CA LYS A 33 1.45 -2.59 19.72
C LYS A 33 2.13 -2.23 18.40
N LEU A 34 3.31 -2.81 18.15
CA LEU A 34 4.25 -2.21 17.20
C LEU A 34 3.59 -2.11 15.83
N CYS A 35 2.84 -3.15 15.45
CA CYS A 35 1.90 -3.18 14.34
C CYS A 35 0.55 -3.77 14.80
N ASN A 36 -0.57 -3.32 14.22
CA ASN A 36 -1.90 -3.72 14.68
C ASN A 36 -2.26 -5.17 14.33
N ASP A 37 -1.78 -5.71 13.22
CA ASP A 37 -2.10 -7.06 12.71
C ASP A 37 -0.91 -7.66 11.96
N THR A 38 -0.93 -8.99 11.77
CA THR A 38 0.06 -9.74 10.99
C THR A 38 -0.56 -10.20 9.68
N LEU A 39 0.06 -9.83 8.55
CA LEU A 39 -0.31 -10.33 7.23
C LEU A 39 0.63 -11.47 6.83
N THR A 40 0.09 -12.68 6.67
CA THR A 40 0.83 -13.81 6.14
C THR A 40 0.68 -13.85 4.63
N ILE A 41 1.78 -13.65 3.90
CA ILE A 41 1.81 -13.81 2.43
C ILE A 41 2.19 -15.27 2.13
N PRO A 42 1.36 -16.04 1.41
CA PRO A 42 1.70 -17.40 1.01
C PRO A 42 3.01 -17.45 0.22
N SER A 43 3.77 -18.52 0.39
CA SER A 43 5.05 -18.70 -0.32
C SER A 43 4.89 -18.82 -1.83
N ASP A 44 3.71 -19.22 -2.30
CA ASP A 44 3.37 -19.33 -3.71
C ASP A 44 2.70 -18.08 -4.30
N PHE A 45 2.64 -16.98 -3.53
CA PHE A 45 2.09 -15.69 -3.97
C PHE A 45 2.77 -15.14 -5.23
N ASN A 46 4.05 -15.47 -5.46
CA ASN A 46 4.80 -15.04 -6.65
C ASN A 46 4.56 -15.94 -7.88
N ARG A 47 3.67 -16.93 -7.82
CA ARG A 47 3.33 -17.75 -9.00
C ARG A 47 2.64 -16.87 -10.03
N ILE A 48 3.35 -16.64 -11.14
CA ILE A 48 2.83 -16.00 -12.34
C ILE A 48 1.66 -16.88 -12.84
N PRO A 49 0.41 -16.37 -12.90
CA PRO A 49 -0.69 -17.13 -13.46
C PRO A 49 -0.36 -17.53 -14.90
N PRO A 50 -0.64 -18.76 -15.34
CA PRO A 50 -0.29 -19.24 -16.67
C PRO A 50 -0.85 -18.34 -17.80
N ASP A 51 -1.98 -17.67 -17.57
CA ASP A 51 -2.60 -16.77 -18.53
C ASP A 51 -1.88 -15.41 -18.69
N SER A 52 -1.14 -14.96 -17.67
CA SER A 52 -0.38 -13.70 -17.74
C SER A 52 0.84 -13.79 -18.67
N LEU A 53 1.33 -15.00 -18.93
CA LEU A 53 2.41 -15.26 -19.88
C LEU A 53 1.89 -15.35 -21.34
N ARG A 54 0.60 -15.68 -21.52
CA ARG A 54 0.04 -16.05 -22.84
C ARG A 54 -0.19 -14.85 -23.77
N ASN A 55 -0.09 -13.62 -23.25
CA ASN A 55 -0.43 -12.39 -23.96
C ASN A 55 0.75 -11.41 -24.04
N GLY A 56 1.99 -11.92 -24.00
CA GLY A 56 3.22 -11.14 -23.79
C GLY A 56 3.51 -10.03 -24.81
N ASN A 57 2.81 -10.02 -25.95
CA ASN A 57 2.91 -8.98 -27.00
C ASN A 57 1.58 -8.26 -27.29
N ILE A 58 0.57 -8.36 -26.40
CA ILE A 58 -0.70 -7.62 -26.61
C ILE A 58 -0.47 -6.11 -26.76
N ASN A 59 0.52 -5.58 -26.06
CA ASN A 59 0.82 -4.15 -26.08
C ASN A 59 1.28 -3.65 -27.46
N THR A 60 1.85 -4.52 -28.29
CA THR A 60 2.25 -4.19 -29.67
C THR A 60 1.22 -4.59 -30.72
N HIS A 61 0.31 -5.53 -30.40
CA HIS A 61 -0.74 -6.00 -31.33
C HIS A 61 -2.10 -5.30 -31.14
N SER A 62 -2.23 -4.48 -30.11
CA SER A 62 -3.43 -3.68 -29.86
C SER A 62 -3.60 -2.58 -30.92
N MET A 63 -4.85 -2.27 -31.30
CA MET A 63 -5.16 -1.06 -32.08
C MET A 63 -4.86 0.23 -31.31
N SER A 64 -4.70 0.16 -30.00
CA SER A 64 -4.19 1.24 -29.17
C SER A 64 -2.91 0.76 -28.48
N PRO A 65 -1.76 0.74 -29.18
CA PRO A 65 -0.51 0.21 -28.63
C PRO A 65 -0.05 0.98 -27.39
N TRP A 66 0.73 0.31 -26.55
CA TRP A 66 1.38 0.94 -25.40
C TRP A 66 2.79 0.40 -25.15
N ILE A 67 3.58 1.23 -24.47
CA ILE A 67 4.87 0.84 -23.90
C ILE A 67 4.73 0.63 -22.39
N TRP A 68 5.63 -0.16 -21.81
CA TRP A 68 5.68 -0.40 -20.37
C TRP A 68 6.71 0.51 -19.71
N LYS A 69 6.24 1.33 -18.77
CA LYS A 69 7.08 2.19 -17.94
C LYS A 69 7.31 1.54 -16.58
N LYS A 70 8.59 1.30 -16.25
CA LYS A 70 8.99 0.70 -14.98
C LYS A 70 9.15 1.76 -13.89
N THR A 71 8.50 1.54 -12.75
CA THR A 71 8.68 2.37 -11.54
C THR A 71 9.05 1.48 -10.35
N THR A 72 10.22 1.73 -9.77
CA THR A 72 10.72 1.00 -8.58
C THR A 72 10.75 1.93 -7.36
N ILE A 73 10.08 1.53 -6.28
CA ILE A 73 10.05 2.28 -5.00
C ILE A 73 10.47 1.33 -3.88
N GLU A 74 11.65 1.55 -3.29
CA GLU A 74 12.29 0.65 -2.31
C GLU A 74 11.39 0.28 -1.12
N ASN A 75 10.69 1.26 -0.53
CA ASN A 75 9.88 1.06 0.67
C ASN A 75 8.43 0.61 0.35
N ARG A 76 8.25 -0.21 -0.68
CA ARG A 76 6.92 -0.68 -1.14
C ARG A 76 6.94 -2.14 -1.59
N ILE A 77 5.85 -2.86 -1.32
CA ILE A 77 5.57 -4.19 -1.90
C ILE A 77 4.30 -4.10 -2.78
N PRO A 78 4.33 -4.53 -4.06
CA PRO A 78 5.54 -4.86 -4.82
C PRO A 78 6.40 -3.60 -5.04
N GLN A 79 7.73 -3.80 -5.06
CA GLN A 79 8.69 -2.70 -5.21
C GLN A 79 8.62 -2.11 -6.61
N THR A 80 8.61 -2.99 -7.61
CA THR A 80 8.54 -2.63 -9.03
C THR A 80 7.10 -2.78 -9.53
N ILE A 81 6.62 -1.76 -10.22
CA ILE A 81 5.35 -1.78 -10.96
C ILE A 81 5.62 -1.33 -12.39
N TRP A 82 4.96 -1.99 -13.34
CA TRP A 82 4.97 -1.61 -14.75
C TRP A 82 3.64 -0.97 -15.08
N GLU A 83 3.68 0.26 -15.60
CA GLU A 83 2.50 0.99 -16.03
C GLU A 83 2.50 1.12 -17.55
N ALA A 84 1.33 0.96 -18.16
CA ALA A 84 1.16 1.18 -19.58
C ALA A 84 1.11 2.68 -19.89
N GLU A 85 1.81 3.07 -20.96
CA GLU A 85 1.76 4.42 -21.53
C GLU A 85 1.38 4.29 -23.02
N CYS A 86 0.23 4.86 -23.40
CA CYS A 86 -0.29 4.74 -24.76
C CYS A 86 0.68 5.37 -25.76
N SER A 87 1.02 4.65 -26.82
CA SER A 87 2.03 5.08 -27.79
C SER A 87 1.55 6.20 -28.72
N SER A 88 0.24 6.40 -28.81
CA SER A 88 -0.39 7.46 -29.61
C SER A 88 -1.66 7.94 -28.91
N MET A 89 -2.11 9.15 -29.23
CA MET A 89 -3.43 9.66 -28.82
C MET A 89 -4.57 8.96 -29.59
N TYR A 90 -4.28 8.53 -30.82
CA TYR A 90 -5.25 7.91 -31.73
C TYR A 90 -5.04 6.41 -31.83
N CYS A 91 -6.08 5.69 -32.23
CA CYS A 91 -5.94 4.27 -32.57
C CYS A 91 -5.26 4.09 -33.92
N VAL A 92 -4.57 2.95 -34.09
CA VAL A 92 -3.93 2.52 -35.33
C VAL A 92 -4.88 1.61 -36.10
N ASP A 93 -5.01 1.84 -37.39
CA ASP A 93 -5.72 0.95 -38.29
C ASP A 93 -4.81 -0.20 -38.75
N PRO A 94 -5.11 -1.46 -38.39
CA PRO A 94 -4.29 -2.60 -38.77
C PRO A 94 -4.26 -2.87 -40.29
N ALA A 95 -5.20 -2.34 -41.07
CA ALA A 95 -5.25 -2.55 -42.52
C ALA A 95 -4.27 -1.65 -43.30
N THR A 96 -3.88 -0.51 -42.73
CA THR A 96 -3.10 0.51 -43.44
C THR A 96 -1.85 0.93 -42.69
N ASP A 97 -1.63 0.43 -41.47
CA ASP A 97 -0.63 0.90 -40.51
C ASP A 97 -0.65 2.44 -40.33
N SER A 98 -1.80 3.03 -40.68
CA SER A 98 -2.00 4.46 -40.78
C SER A 98 -2.99 4.91 -39.71
N GLN A 99 -2.83 6.13 -39.21
CA GLN A 99 -3.74 6.73 -38.23
C GLN A 99 -5.03 7.26 -38.89
N VAL A 100 -5.33 6.89 -40.14
CA VAL A 100 -6.43 7.50 -40.93
C VAL A 100 -7.80 7.18 -40.33
N VAL A 101 -7.99 5.98 -39.76
CA VAL A 101 -9.17 5.65 -38.92
C VAL A 101 -9.06 6.25 -37.51
N GLY A 102 -7.82 6.52 -37.07
CA GLY A 102 -7.45 7.03 -35.76
C GLY A 102 -8.05 8.39 -35.39
N TYR A 103 -8.32 9.30 -36.33
CA TYR A 103 -8.88 10.61 -35.95
C TYR A 103 -10.28 10.53 -35.31
N LYS A 104 -11.02 9.44 -35.54
CA LYS A 104 -12.35 9.20 -34.94
C LYS A 104 -12.29 8.31 -33.71
N GLN A 105 -11.11 7.80 -33.34
CA GLN A 105 -10.95 6.87 -32.23
C GLN A 105 -9.71 7.18 -31.39
N ASN A 106 -9.91 7.32 -30.09
CA ASN A 106 -8.84 7.65 -29.16
C ASN A 106 -8.30 6.41 -28.46
N SER A 107 -6.99 6.35 -28.36
CA SER A 107 -6.28 5.47 -27.44
C SER A 107 -6.42 6.04 -26.03
N VAL A 108 -7.07 5.29 -25.15
CA VAL A 108 -7.32 5.72 -23.76
C VAL A 108 -6.70 4.74 -22.76
N PRO A 109 -6.04 5.23 -21.70
CA PRO A 109 -5.45 4.37 -20.68
C PRO A 109 -6.52 3.67 -19.84
N ILE A 110 -6.34 2.39 -19.57
CA ILE A 110 -7.17 1.62 -18.63
C ILE A 110 -6.49 1.61 -17.26
N GLN A 111 -7.20 2.10 -16.27
CA GLN A 111 -6.72 2.27 -14.92
C GLN A 111 -7.31 1.23 -13.96
N ARG A 112 -6.49 0.73 -13.02
CA ARG A 112 -6.93 -0.15 -11.94
C ARG A 112 -6.31 0.23 -10.60
N LEU A 113 -7.10 0.08 -9.55
CA LEU A 113 -6.63 0.19 -8.17
C LEU A 113 -5.89 -1.09 -7.79
N VAL A 114 -4.65 -0.93 -7.36
CA VAL A 114 -3.77 -2.02 -6.91
C VAL A 114 -3.39 -1.78 -5.46
N LEU A 115 -3.53 -2.82 -4.64
CA LEU A 115 -3.08 -2.79 -3.25
C LEU A 115 -1.56 -2.83 -3.20
N VAL A 116 -0.97 -1.90 -2.44
CA VAL A 116 0.46 -1.85 -2.16
C VAL A 116 0.71 -1.70 -0.66
N LEU A 117 1.75 -2.35 -0.17
CA LEU A 117 2.18 -2.24 1.21
C LEU A 117 3.36 -1.27 1.29
N LYS A 118 3.22 -0.16 1.99
CA LYS A 118 4.29 0.82 2.21
C LYS A 118 4.97 0.57 3.55
N THR A 119 6.29 0.42 3.55
CA THR A 119 7.08 0.25 4.77
C THR A 119 7.14 1.57 5.53
N LYS A 120 6.74 1.54 6.81
CA LYS A 120 6.86 2.64 7.76
C LYS A 120 7.49 2.09 9.04
N ARG A 121 8.78 2.37 9.24
CA ARG A 121 9.60 1.79 10.32
C ARG A 121 9.59 0.25 10.23
N THR A 122 9.08 -0.43 11.24
CA THR A 122 9.01 -1.90 11.35
C THR A 122 7.69 -2.48 10.84
N CYS A 123 6.78 -1.65 10.33
CA CYS A 123 5.43 -2.07 9.92
C CYS A 123 5.14 -1.71 8.48
N HIS A 124 4.12 -2.36 7.92
CA HIS A 124 3.58 -2.01 6.63
C HIS A 124 2.21 -1.35 6.76
N ILE A 125 1.94 -0.37 5.89
CA ILE A 125 0.64 0.25 5.72
C ILE A 125 0.09 -0.16 4.36
N ALA A 126 -1.09 -0.77 4.38
CA ALA A 126 -1.84 -1.09 3.16
C ALA A 126 -2.45 0.20 2.57
N THR A 127 -2.16 0.46 1.30
CA THR A 127 -2.70 1.60 0.55
C THR A 127 -3.03 1.17 -0.86
N TYR A 128 -3.94 1.86 -1.54
CA TYR A 128 -4.20 1.63 -2.95
C TYR A 128 -3.52 2.71 -3.78
N ILE A 129 -3.02 2.30 -4.96
CA ILE A 129 -2.54 3.22 -5.99
C ILE A 129 -3.28 2.94 -7.29
N ASN A 130 -3.37 3.95 -8.12
CA ASN A 130 -3.91 3.80 -9.47
C ASN A 130 -2.78 3.40 -10.42
N VAL A 131 -2.97 2.31 -11.18
CA VAL A 131 -1.98 1.75 -12.10
C VAL A 131 -2.62 1.66 -13.47
N THR A 132 -1.95 2.18 -14.49
CA THR A 132 -2.38 1.97 -15.87
C THR A 132 -1.96 0.58 -16.34
N VAL A 133 -2.90 -0.28 -16.70
CA VAL A 133 -2.65 -1.70 -17.03
C VAL A 133 -2.63 -1.99 -18.53
N GLY A 134 -3.03 -1.02 -19.34
CA GLY A 134 -3.05 -1.11 -20.80
C GLY A 134 -3.73 0.10 -21.40
N CYS A 135 -3.87 0.10 -22.72
CA CYS A 135 -4.67 1.07 -23.44
C CYS A 135 -5.77 0.38 -24.23
N THR A 136 -6.87 1.08 -24.46
CA THR A 136 -7.97 0.60 -25.30
C THR A 136 -8.39 1.65 -26.32
N CYS A 137 -9.02 1.20 -27.40
CA CYS A 137 -9.49 2.05 -28.46
C CYS A 137 -10.97 2.39 -28.26
N THR A 138 -11.31 3.67 -28.27
CA THR A 138 -12.68 4.14 -28.04
C THR A 138 -13.09 5.14 -29.11
N TRP A 139 -14.37 5.18 -29.47
CA TRP A 139 -14.88 6.22 -30.37
C TRP A 139 -14.79 7.59 -29.72
N ALA A 140 -14.22 8.56 -30.46
CA ALA A 140 -14.25 9.95 -30.07
C ALA A 140 -15.70 10.44 -30.03
N ARG A 141 -16.14 10.99 -28.90
CA ARG A 141 -17.37 11.77 -28.83
C ARG A 141 -17.03 13.22 -29.10
N TYR A 142 -17.51 13.73 -30.23
CA TYR A 142 -17.56 15.17 -30.48
C TYR A 142 -18.82 15.68 -29.80
N TYR A 143 -18.66 16.58 -28.83
CA TYR A 143 -19.75 17.34 -28.21
C TYR A 143 -19.84 18.70 -28.88
#